data_AF-A0A2T0HWA3-F1
#
_entry.id   AF-A0A2T0HWA3-F1
#
_cell.length_a   1.000
_cell.length_b   1.000
_cell.length_c   1.000
_cell.angle_alpha   90.00
_cell.angle_beta   90.00
_cell.angle_gamma   90.00
#
_symmetry.space_group_name_H-M   'P 1'
#
loop_
_entity.id
_entity.type
_entity.pdbx_description
1 polymer ?
#
loop_
_entity_poly.entity_id
_entity_poly.type
_entity_poly.pdbx_seq_one_letter_code
_entity_poly.pdbx_strand_id
1 'polypeptide(L)'
;MNTNNIKPYAPKARTAFIAAMTKRAALFGIRESSIPSMGIEPLEQKGDMALIGNRPFPASIIRPRAALVKKVEQMGFAQAMEQAAYSWFNRLCAIRFMELKGYLDHGRRVLSHPEQSGSFQILNDCLDIELEGLDHQRIAELKLDGTKDEELYRELLLAQCHALHKAMPFLFEAVDDATELLLPDNLTKTDSLIRELV
;
A
#
# COMPACT_ATOMS: atom_id res chain seq x y z
N MET A 1 -21.83 -11.60 -12.31
CA MET A 1 -21.11 -11.30 -11.06
C MET A 1 -22.11 -11.45 -9.92
N ASN A 2 -21.87 -12.34 -8.96
CA ASN A 2 -22.81 -12.59 -7.86
C ASN A 2 -22.59 -11.54 -6.76
N THR A 3 -23.43 -10.50 -6.70
CA THR A 3 -23.25 -9.33 -5.83
C THR A 3 -23.63 -9.58 -4.36
N ASN A 4 -24.11 -10.79 -4.03
CA ASN A 4 -24.59 -11.12 -2.69
C ASN A 4 -23.48 -11.17 -1.63
N ASN A 5 -22.22 -11.41 -2.03
CA ASN A 5 -21.08 -11.42 -1.13
C ASN A 5 -20.46 -10.03 -0.89
N ILE A 6 -20.83 -9.01 -1.69
CA ILE A 6 -20.24 -7.66 -1.61
C ILE A 6 -20.87 -6.83 -0.49
N LYS A 7 -22.18 -6.99 -0.25
CA LYS A 7 -22.94 -6.22 0.77
C LYS A 7 -22.43 -6.39 2.22
N PRO A 8 -22.10 -7.61 2.70
CA PRO A 8 -21.52 -7.79 4.03
C PRO A 8 -19.99 -7.63 4.06
N TYR A 9 -19.30 -7.79 2.92
CA TYR A 9 -17.86 -7.63 2.83
C TYR A 9 -17.42 -6.16 2.97
N ALA A 10 -18.13 -5.22 2.35
CA ALA A 10 -17.71 -3.82 2.32
C ALA A 10 -17.55 -3.18 3.71
N PRO A 11 -18.45 -3.38 4.70
CA PRO A 11 -18.26 -2.82 6.05
C PRO A 11 -17.10 -3.48 6.82
N LYS A 12 -16.95 -4.81 6.71
CA LYS A 12 -15.90 -5.56 7.41
C LYS A 12 -14.52 -5.21 6.83
N ALA A 13 -14.39 -5.25 5.51
CA ALA A 13 -13.18 -4.88 4.80
C ALA A 13 -12.77 -3.44 5.14
N ARG A 14 -13.72 -2.49 5.06
CA ARG A 14 -13.45 -1.08 5.42
C ARG A 14 -12.90 -0.95 6.83
N THR A 15 -13.50 -1.62 7.81
CA THR A 15 -13.02 -1.59 9.20
C THR A 15 -11.61 -2.16 9.32
N ALA A 16 -11.32 -3.26 8.62
CA ALA A 16 -10.01 -3.88 8.60
C ALA A 16 -8.94 -2.99 7.94
N PHE A 17 -9.28 -2.32 6.82
CA PHE A 17 -8.40 -1.34 6.19
C PHE A 17 -8.13 -0.13 7.09
N ILE A 18 -9.14 0.42 7.75
CA ILE A 18 -8.95 1.53 8.70
C ILE A 18 -8.04 1.12 9.85
N ALA A 19 -8.23 -0.07 10.41
CA ALA A 19 -7.38 -0.60 11.48
C ALA A 19 -5.93 -0.79 11.01
N ALA A 20 -5.72 -1.32 9.82
CA ALA A 20 -4.39 -1.49 9.22
C ALA A 20 -3.70 -0.15 8.97
N MET A 21 -4.43 0.84 8.43
CA MET A 21 -3.90 2.19 8.15
C MET A 21 -3.56 2.90 9.46
N THR A 22 -4.40 2.76 10.48
CA THR A 22 -4.16 3.31 11.83
C THR A 22 -2.89 2.72 12.43
N LYS A 23 -2.70 1.39 12.34
CA LYS A 23 -1.48 0.72 12.80
C LYS A 23 -0.25 1.22 12.03
N ARG A 24 -0.38 1.41 10.72
CA ARG A 24 0.69 1.89 9.86
C ARG A 24 1.07 3.34 10.16
N ALA A 25 0.10 4.24 10.34
CA ALA A 25 0.32 5.62 10.76
C ALA A 25 1.08 5.70 12.10
N ALA A 26 0.75 4.83 13.06
CA ALA A 26 1.42 4.75 14.35
C ALA A 26 2.90 4.32 14.25
N LEU A 27 3.30 3.57 13.21
CA LEU A 27 4.71 3.29 12.94
C LEU A 27 5.48 4.56 12.58
N PHE A 28 4.83 5.49 11.87
CA PHE A 28 5.38 6.81 11.52
C PHE A 28 5.09 7.89 12.58
N GLY A 29 4.72 7.48 13.80
CA GLY A 29 4.49 8.38 14.93
C GLY A 29 3.31 9.32 14.71
N ILE A 30 2.28 8.88 13.98
CA ILE A 30 1.03 9.63 13.78
C ILE A 30 -0.10 8.83 14.42
N ARG A 31 -0.73 9.40 15.45
CA ARG A 31 -1.73 8.75 16.28
C ARG A 31 -2.92 9.66 16.49
N GLU A 32 -4.06 9.05 16.80
CA GLU A 32 -5.24 9.80 17.23
C GLU A 32 -4.97 10.47 18.57
N SER A 33 -5.37 11.74 18.69
CA SER A 33 -5.23 12.53 19.90
C SER A 33 -6.31 13.60 19.92
N SER A 34 -6.82 13.92 21.12
CA SER A 34 -7.74 15.04 21.33
C SER A 34 -7.11 16.39 21.03
N ILE A 35 -5.78 16.47 21.10
CA ILE A 35 -4.97 17.61 20.67
C ILE A 35 -4.10 17.11 19.50
N PRO A 36 -4.36 17.50 18.24
CA PRO A 36 -3.67 16.93 17.08
C PRO A 36 -2.14 16.95 17.18
N SER A 37 -1.55 18.05 17.66
CA SER A 37 -0.10 18.20 17.85
C SER A 37 0.51 17.19 18.83
N MET A 38 -0.27 16.66 19.78
CA MET A 38 0.19 15.64 20.73
C MET A 38 0.15 14.22 20.13
N GLY A 39 -0.56 14.03 19.02
CA GLY A 39 -0.62 12.77 18.29
C GLY A 39 0.49 12.60 17.24
N ILE A 40 1.29 13.64 17.00
CA ILE A 40 2.33 13.65 15.97
C ILE A 40 3.70 13.72 16.64
N GLU A 41 4.47 12.63 16.57
CA GLU A 41 5.86 12.59 17.02
C GLU A 41 6.73 13.53 16.15
N PRO A 42 7.73 14.23 16.71
CA PRO A 42 8.64 15.04 15.93
C PRO A 42 9.48 14.16 14.99
N LEU A 43 9.88 14.73 13.86
CA LEU A 43 10.82 14.12 12.92
C LEU A 43 12.10 14.95 12.88
N GLU A 44 13.24 14.30 13.04
CA GLU A 44 14.57 14.88 12.84
C GLU A 44 15.25 14.24 11.64
N GLN A 45 15.79 15.05 10.72
CA GLN A 45 16.61 14.53 9.62
C GLN A 45 18.09 14.56 10.01
N LYS A 46 18.78 13.44 9.80
CA LYS A 46 20.24 13.28 9.98
C LYS A 46 20.81 12.62 8.72
N GLY A 47 21.25 13.43 7.77
CA GLY A 47 21.71 12.96 6.45
C GLY A 47 20.59 12.21 5.71
N ASP A 48 20.86 10.97 5.32
CA ASP A 48 19.93 10.09 4.60
C ASP A 48 18.97 9.32 5.51
N MET A 49 18.94 9.65 6.80
CA MET A 49 18.06 9.06 7.79
C MET A 49 17.09 10.09 8.39
N ALA A 50 15.88 9.63 8.68
CA ALA A 50 14.88 10.34 9.47
C ALA A 50 14.66 9.61 10.80
N LEU A 51 14.66 10.35 11.91
CA LEU A 51 14.34 9.84 13.24
C LEU A 51 12.94 10.31 13.63
N ILE A 52 12.04 9.37 13.93
CA ILE A 52 10.73 9.66 14.51
C ILE A 52 10.73 9.14 15.94
N GLY A 53 10.79 10.05 16.91
CA GLY A 53 11.21 9.71 18.26
C GLY A 53 12.59 9.07 18.25
N ASN A 54 12.69 7.81 18.71
CA ASN A 54 13.94 7.03 18.70
C ASN A 54 14.01 6.00 17.55
N ARG A 55 13.08 6.03 16.59
CA ARG A 55 13.00 5.04 15.51
C ARG A 55 13.64 5.58 14.22
N PRO A 56 14.62 4.88 13.64
CA PRO A 56 15.24 5.27 12.39
C PRO A 56 14.43 4.82 11.17
N PHE A 57 14.34 5.69 10.18
CA PHE A 57 13.74 5.45 8.87
C PHE A 57 14.62 6.06 7.75
N PRO A 58 14.49 5.60 6.50
CA PRO A 58 15.12 6.28 5.36
C PRO A 58 14.57 7.69 5.15
N ALA A 59 15.40 8.64 4.69
CA ALA A 59 14.97 10.01 4.41
C ALA A 59 13.83 10.11 3.38
N SER A 60 13.62 9.09 2.54
CA SER A 60 12.51 9.03 1.57
C SER A 60 11.13 9.16 2.23
N ILE A 61 10.98 8.79 3.50
CA ILE A 61 9.69 8.90 4.20
C ILE A 61 9.31 10.34 4.60
N ILE A 62 10.26 11.29 4.58
CA ILE A 62 10.07 12.64 5.13
C ILE A 62 8.93 13.36 4.41
N ARG A 63 8.99 13.39 3.07
CA ARG A 63 8.01 14.06 2.22
C ARG A 63 6.61 13.44 2.34
N PRO A 64 6.40 12.13 2.11
CA PRO A 64 5.07 11.54 2.23
C PRO A 64 4.54 11.61 3.67
N ARG A 65 5.40 11.55 4.68
CA ARG A 65 4.96 11.71 6.08
C ARG A 65 4.47 13.12 6.35
N ALA A 66 5.19 14.15 5.89
CA ALA A 66 4.74 15.53 6.03
C ALA A 66 3.39 15.76 5.35
N ALA A 67 3.16 15.16 4.17
CA ALA A 67 1.87 15.20 3.49
C ALA A 67 0.77 14.50 4.30
N LEU A 68 1.06 13.35 4.92
CA LEU A 68 0.12 12.65 5.80
C LEU A 68 -0.21 13.46 7.07
N VAL A 69 0.80 14.06 7.72
CA VAL A 69 0.60 14.95 8.88
C VAL A 69 -0.31 16.11 8.51
N LYS A 70 -0.02 16.78 7.39
CA LYS A 70 -0.86 17.88 6.89
C LYS A 70 -2.30 17.43 6.64
N LYS A 71 -2.51 16.24 6.07
CA LYS A 71 -3.85 15.68 5.87
C LYS A 71 -4.57 15.47 7.21
N VAL A 72 -3.89 14.88 8.20
CA VAL A 72 -4.42 14.67 9.56
C VAL A 72 -4.75 15.99 10.26
N GLU A 73 -3.91 17.02 10.12
CA GLU A 73 -4.17 18.35 10.69
C GLU A 73 -5.38 19.04 10.04
N GLN A 74 -5.62 18.82 8.74
CA GLN A 74 -6.71 19.46 8.00
C GLN A 74 -8.08 18.84 8.26
N MET A 75 -8.18 17.51 8.35
CA MET A 75 -9.47 16.81 8.44
C MET A 75 -9.63 15.95 9.69
N GLY A 76 -8.61 15.87 10.54
CA GLY A 76 -8.58 14.99 11.70
C GLY A 76 -8.13 13.57 11.37
N PHE A 77 -7.60 12.88 12.38
CA PHE A 77 -6.99 11.56 12.24
C PHE A 77 -7.96 10.51 11.71
N ALA A 78 -9.14 10.38 12.33
CA ALA A 78 -10.13 9.37 11.95
C ALA A 78 -10.58 9.53 10.48
N GLN A 79 -10.87 10.76 10.04
CA GLN A 79 -11.28 11.02 8.67
C GLN A 79 -10.14 10.78 7.67
N ALA A 80 -8.90 11.14 8.02
CA ALA A 80 -7.73 10.86 7.19
C ALA A 80 -7.51 9.35 6.98
N MET A 81 -7.63 8.54 8.05
CA MET A 81 -7.52 7.08 7.97
C MET A 81 -8.65 6.47 7.14
N GLU A 82 -9.87 6.99 7.29
CA GLU A 82 -11.02 6.55 6.50
C GLU A 82 -10.84 6.82 5.00
N GLN A 83 -10.40 8.02 4.63
CA GLN A 83 -10.12 8.35 3.22
C GLN A 83 -8.99 7.50 2.65
N ALA A 84 -7.93 7.25 3.43
CA ALA A 84 -6.83 6.40 3.01
C ALA A 84 -7.28 4.95 2.80
N ALA A 85 -8.09 4.40 3.73
CA ALA A 85 -8.69 3.08 3.61
C ALA A 85 -9.58 2.95 2.37
N TYR A 86 -10.44 3.94 2.12
CA TYR A 86 -11.29 3.97 0.93
C TYR A 86 -10.47 4.00 -0.36
N SER A 87 -9.42 4.83 -0.40
CA SER A 87 -8.55 4.95 -1.57
C SER A 87 -7.83 3.63 -1.88
N TRP A 88 -7.25 2.98 -0.87
CA TRP A 88 -6.58 1.68 -1.04
C TRP A 88 -7.56 0.57 -1.43
N PHE A 89 -8.73 0.51 -0.79
CA PHE A 89 -9.76 -0.46 -1.15
C PHE A 89 -10.17 -0.33 -2.62
N ASN A 90 -10.39 0.91 -3.09
CA ASN A 90 -10.77 1.16 -4.48
C ASN A 90 -9.65 0.80 -5.46
N ARG A 91 -8.40 1.12 -5.14
CA ARG A 91 -7.24 0.73 -5.96
C ARG A 91 -7.13 -0.78 -6.10
N LEU A 92 -7.26 -1.50 -5.00
CA LEU A 92 -7.21 -2.96 -5.02
C LEU A 92 -8.40 -3.55 -5.78
N CYS A 93 -9.62 -3.01 -5.62
CA CYS A 93 -10.77 -3.41 -6.44
C CYS A 93 -10.53 -3.19 -7.94
N ALA A 94 -9.91 -2.07 -8.30
CA ALA A 94 -9.60 -1.75 -9.69
C ALA A 94 -8.53 -2.68 -10.26
N ILE A 95 -7.44 -2.92 -9.53
CA ILE A 95 -6.42 -3.90 -9.91
C ILE A 95 -7.07 -5.29 -10.06
N ARG A 96 -7.95 -5.69 -9.14
CA ARG A 96 -8.67 -6.97 -9.21
C ARG A 96 -9.51 -7.07 -10.48
N PHE A 97 -10.21 -6.00 -10.84
CA PHE A 97 -10.97 -5.96 -12.09
C PHE A 97 -10.04 -6.07 -13.30
N MET A 98 -8.96 -5.30 -13.33
CA MET A 98 -8.01 -5.26 -14.45
C MET A 98 -7.31 -6.61 -14.65
N GLU A 99 -6.83 -7.26 -13.59
CA GLU A 99 -6.14 -8.55 -13.71
C GLU A 99 -7.08 -9.67 -14.18
N LEU A 100 -8.36 -9.62 -13.80
CA LEU A 100 -9.37 -10.60 -14.25
C LEU A 100 -9.81 -10.36 -15.70
N LYS A 101 -9.68 -9.14 -16.19
CA LYS A 101 -9.97 -8.77 -17.58
C LYS A 101 -8.74 -8.81 -18.49
N GLY A 102 -7.55 -9.05 -17.95
CA GLY A 102 -6.31 -9.04 -18.72
C GLY A 102 -5.93 -7.64 -19.21
N TYR A 103 -6.25 -6.60 -18.43
CA TYR A 103 -5.97 -5.20 -18.78
C TYR A 103 -4.66 -4.66 -18.18
N LEU A 104 -3.88 -5.50 -17.50
CA LEU A 104 -2.54 -5.13 -17.06
C LEU A 104 -1.58 -5.40 -18.21
N ASP A 105 -0.82 -4.40 -18.65
CA ASP A 105 0.02 -4.46 -19.87
C ASP A 105 1.05 -5.58 -19.82
N HIS A 106 1.63 -5.84 -18.64
CA HIS A 106 2.57 -6.92 -18.46
C HIS A 106 1.89 -8.30 -18.44
N GLY A 107 0.56 -8.41 -18.39
CA GLY A 107 -0.17 -9.68 -18.53
C GLY A 107 -0.10 -10.65 -17.34
N ARG A 108 0.46 -10.24 -16.19
CA ARG A 108 0.53 -11.06 -14.97
C ARG A 108 -0.50 -10.57 -13.95
N ARG A 109 -1.02 -11.45 -13.10
CA ARG A 109 -1.93 -11.08 -12.02
C ARG A 109 -1.17 -10.54 -10.80
N VAL A 110 -1.68 -9.46 -10.21
CA VAL A 110 -1.03 -8.72 -9.11
C VAL A 110 -1.54 -9.19 -7.75
N LEU A 111 -2.84 -9.45 -7.64
CA LEU A 111 -3.51 -9.81 -6.39
C LEU A 111 -3.76 -11.32 -6.27
N SER A 112 -3.60 -12.07 -7.35
CA SER A 112 -3.87 -13.50 -7.38
C SER A 112 -2.91 -14.24 -8.31
N HIS A 113 -3.06 -15.57 -8.39
CA HIS A 113 -2.38 -16.41 -9.35
C HIS A 113 -3.42 -17.25 -10.11
N PRO A 114 -3.29 -17.45 -11.44
CA PRO A 114 -4.26 -18.21 -12.22
C PRO A 114 -4.34 -19.70 -11.81
N GLU A 115 -3.19 -20.31 -11.51
CA GLU A 115 -3.10 -21.75 -11.23
C GLU A 115 -2.81 -22.13 -9.76
N GLN A 116 -2.33 -21.19 -8.94
CA GLN A 116 -1.87 -21.44 -7.57
C GLN A 116 -2.76 -20.67 -6.60
N SER A 117 -3.78 -21.34 -6.08
CA SER A 117 -4.64 -20.72 -5.06
C SER A 117 -3.81 -20.29 -3.86
N GLY A 118 -4.03 -19.06 -3.39
CA GLY A 118 -3.23 -18.55 -2.29
C GLY A 118 -1.86 -17.99 -2.70
N SER A 119 -1.55 -17.81 -3.98
CA SER A 119 -0.29 -17.20 -4.44
C SER A 119 -0.54 -15.92 -5.25
N PHE A 120 0.55 -15.21 -5.59
CA PHE A 120 0.54 -14.01 -6.43
C PHE A 120 1.42 -14.25 -7.66
N GLN A 121 0.86 -14.15 -8.86
CA GLN A 121 1.63 -14.37 -10.08
C GLN A 121 2.77 -13.36 -10.23
N ILE A 122 2.51 -12.09 -9.87
CA ILE A 122 3.52 -11.02 -9.89
C ILE A 122 4.78 -11.33 -9.08
N LEU A 123 4.70 -12.15 -8.01
CA LEU A 123 5.89 -12.58 -7.27
C LEU A 123 6.68 -13.67 -7.99
N ASN A 124 5.99 -14.57 -8.68
CA ASN A 124 6.62 -15.67 -9.41
C ASN A 124 7.36 -15.12 -10.64
N ASP A 125 6.71 -14.22 -11.35
CA ASP A 125 7.14 -13.71 -12.65
C ASP A 125 7.81 -12.33 -12.54
N CYS A 126 8.20 -11.89 -11.33
CA CYS A 126 8.68 -10.52 -11.06
C CYS A 126 9.89 -10.09 -11.92
N LEU A 127 10.72 -11.04 -12.35
CA LEU A 127 11.90 -10.76 -13.18
C LEU A 127 11.53 -10.43 -14.64
N ASP A 128 10.34 -10.82 -15.09
CA ASP A 128 9.85 -10.59 -16.46
C ASP A 128 8.87 -9.40 -16.55
N ILE A 129 8.76 -8.61 -15.47
CA ILE A 129 7.82 -7.49 -15.37
C ILE A 129 8.56 -6.19 -15.57
N GLU A 130 8.19 -5.47 -16.64
CA GLU A 130 8.68 -4.13 -16.92
C GLU A 130 7.63 -3.11 -16.48
N LEU A 131 7.88 -2.47 -15.34
CA LEU A 131 7.12 -1.33 -14.85
C LEU A 131 8.07 -0.14 -14.71
N GLU A 132 7.63 1.05 -15.12
CA GLU A 132 8.47 2.24 -14.97
C GLU A 132 8.76 2.51 -13.49
N GLY A 133 10.02 2.81 -13.18
CA GLY A 133 10.49 3.05 -11.81
C GLY A 133 10.85 1.79 -11.02
N LEU A 134 10.66 0.60 -11.58
CA LEU A 134 11.11 -0.65 -10.98
C LEU A 134 12.63 -0.81 -11.11
N ASP A 135 13.33 -1.01 -9.99
CA ASP A 135 14.74 -1.35 -9.99
C ASP A 135 14.90 -2.88 -10.13
N HIS A 136 15.18 -3.34 -11.34
CA HIS A 136 15.33 -4.77 -11.63
C HIS A 136 16.44 -5.46 -10.82
N GLN A 137 17.52 -4.75 -10.48
CA GLN A 137 18.58 -5.33 -9.68
C GLN A 137 18.08 -5.59 -8.26
N ARG A 138 17.43 -4.59 -7.65
CA ARG A 138 16.82 -4.72 -6.33
C ARG A 138 15.75 -5.82 -6.29
N ILE A 139 14.91 -5.90 -7.31
CA ILE A 139 13.87 -6.95 -7.41
C ILE A 139 14.50 -8.34 -7.48
N ALA A 140 15.56 -8.51 -8.26
CA ALA A 140 16.31 -9.77 -8.31
C ALA A 140 16.94 -10.13 -6.96
N GLU A 141 17.54 -9.16 -6.27
CA GLU A 141 18.11 -9.34 -4.93
C GLU A 141 17.05 -9.79 -3.91
N LEU A 142 15.90 -9.09 -3.86
CA LEU A 142 14.79 -9.45 -2.97
C LEU A 142 14.23 -10.84 -3.29
N LYS A 143 14.11 -11.19 -4.57
CA LYS A 143 13.63 -12.50 -5.02
C LYS A 143 14.57 -13.63 -4.60
N LEU A 144 15.88 -13.39 -4.64
CA LEU A 144 16.89 -14.38 -4.25
C LEU A 144 16.97 -14.61 -2.74
N ASP A 145 16.71 -13.57 -1.93
CA ASP A 145 16.73 -13.68 -0.46
C ASP A 145 15.65 -14.66 0.06
N GLY A 146 14.50 -14.77 -0.63
CA GLY A 146 13.44 -15.74 -0.32
C GLY A 146 12.71 -15.51 1.01
N THR A 147 13.26 -14.68 1.92
CA THR A 147 12.60 -14.23 3.15
C THR A 147 11.90 -12.87 3.00
N LYS A 148 12.07 -12.25 1.82
CA LYS A 148 11.68 -10.87 1.52
C LYS A 148 10.43 -10.74 0.64
N ASP A 149 9.64 -11.81 0.49
CA ASP A 149 8.44 -11.81 -0.36
C ASP A 149 7.45 -10.68 -0.04
N GLU A 150 7.28 -10.31 1.24
CA GLU A 150 6.41 -9.20 1.63
C GLU A 150 6.95 -7.85 1.14
N GLU A 151 8.26 -7.63 1.24
CA GLU A 151 8.92 -6.41 0.77
C GLU A 151 8.86 -6.33 -0.76
N LEU A 152 9.23 -7.43 -1.43
CA LEU A 152 9.13 -7.58 -2.88
C LEU A 152 7.71 -7.33 -3.40
N TYR A 153 6.71 -7.93 -2.75
CA TYR A 153 5.31 -7.78 -3.13
C TYR A 153 4.86 -6.32 -3.05
N ARG A 154 5.24 -5.62 -1.98
CA ARG A 154 4.87 -4.22 -1.77
C ARG A 154 5.50 -3.32 -2.82
N GLU A 155 6.76 -3.55 -3.18
CA GLU A 155 7.43 -2.78 -4.24
C GLU A 155 6.74 -2.99 -5.59
N LEU A 156 6.42 -4.24 -5.94
CA LEU A 156 5.71 -4.56 -7.18
C LEU A 156 4.30 -3.94 -7.22
N LEU A 157 3.57 -3.99 -6.10
CA LEU A 157 2.23 -3.40 -6.00
C LEU A 157 2.26 -1.87 -6.13
N LEU A 158 3.24 -1.21 -5.53
CA LEU A 158 3.42 0.24 -5.65
C LEU A 158 3.81 0.63 -7.08
N ALA A 159 4.78 -0.06 -7.68
CA ALA A 159 5.17 0.15 -9.07
C ALA A 159 3.98 -0.03 -10.03
N GLN A 160 3.12 -1.03 -9.77
CA GLN A 160 1.89 -1.21 -10.54
C GLN A 160 0.94 -0.03 -10.37
N CYS A 161 0.76 0.49 -9.15
CA CYS A 161 -0.07 1.67 -8.92
C CYS A 161 0.48 2.89 -9.64
N HIS A 162 1.81 3.10 -9.63
CA HIS A 162 2.47 4.20 -10.33
C HIS A 162 2.30 4.09 -11.85
N ALA A 163 2.41 2.90 -12.42
CA ALA A 163 2.13 2.69 -13.84
C ALA A 163 0.67 3.04 -14.20
N LEU A 164 -0.29 2.64 -13.35
CA LEU A 164 -1.71 2.93 -13.55
C LEU A 164 -2.07 4.41 -13.34
N HIS A 165 -1.29 5.15 -12.53
CA HIS A 165 -1.48 6.58 -12.33
C HIS A 165 -1.45 7.37 -13.67
N LYS A 166 -0.61 6.96 -14.62
CA LYS A 166 -0.53 7.60 -15.94
C LYS A 166 -1.86 7.61 -16.70
N ALA A 167 -2.60 6.51 -16.62
CA ALA A 167 -3.88 6.34 -17.31
C ALA A 167 -5.07 6.76 -16.44
N MET A 168 -4.98 6.59 -15.11
CA MET A 168 -6.07 6.81 -14.16
C MET A 168 -5.61 7.60 -12.92
N PRO A 169 -5.18 8.87 -13.08
CA PRO A 169 -4.63 9.66 -11.98
C PRO A 169 -5.65 10.03 -10.90
N PHE A 170 -6.94 9.87 -11.19
CA PHE A 170 -8.03 10.10 -10.23
C PHE A 170 -8.20 8.94 -9.23
N LEU A 171 -7.63 7.76 -9.52
CA LEU A 171 -7.82 6.53 -8.75
C LEU A 171 -6.50 6.05 -8.13
N PHE A 172 -5.44 6.09 -8.92
CA PHE A 172 -4.08 5.80 -8.47
C PHE A 172 -3.36 7.12 -8.27
N GLU A 173 -2.69 7.29 -7.13
CA GLU A 173 -1.94 8.51 -6.82
C GLU A 173 -0.54 8.47 -7.42
N ALA A 174 0.08 9.64 -7.49
CA ALA A 174 1.46 9.79 -7.95
C ALA A 174 2.45 9.24 -6.91
N VAL A 175 3.69 9.00 -7.37
CA VAL A 175 4.82 8.63 -6.52
C VAL A 175 5.00 9.62 -5.36
N ASP A 176 5.37 9.10 -4.17
CA ASP A 176 5.57 9.85 -2.92
C ASP A 176 4.27 10.39 -2.27
N ASP A 177 3.09 9.85 -2.62
CA ASP A 177 1.87 10.25 -1.93
C ASP A 177 1.85 9.76 -0.46
N ALA A 178 1.24 10.58 0.40
CA ALA A 178 0.97 10.27 1.80
C ALA A 178 0.33 8.88 2.02
N THR A 179 -0.51 8.43 1.08
CA THR A 179 -1.19 7.13 1.22
C THR A 179 -0.29 5.93 0.99
N GLU A 180 0.86 6.08 0.30
CA GLU A 180 1.81 4.97 0.10
C GLU A 180 2.43 4.50 1.41
N LEU A 181 2.73 5.45 2.31
CA LEU A 181 3.17 5.12 3.67
C LEU A 181 2.15 4.25 4.40
N LEU A 182 0.87 4.49 4.12
CA LEU A 182 -0.25 3.78 4.72
C LEU A 182 -0.53 2.43 4.06
N LEU A 183 0.20 2.00 3.01
CA LEU A 183 0.04 0.65 2.48
C LEU A 183 0.23 -0.37 3.63
N PRO A 184 -0.76 -1.24 3.91
CA PRO A 184 -0.69 -2.21 5.01
C PRO A 184 0.47 -3.18 4.86
N ASP A 185 1.07 -3.60 5.96
CA ASP A 185 1.98 -4.74 5.97
C ASP A 185 1.21 -6.07 5.98
N ASN A 186 1.92 -7.18 5.81
CA ASN A 186 1.42 -8.56 5.81
C ASN A 186 0.42 -8.85 4.67
N LEU A 187 0.58 -8.21 3.52
CA LEU A 187 -0.28 -8.38 2.34
C LEU A 187 -0.19 -9.79 1.75
N THR A 188 0.94 -10.46 1.93
CA THR A 188 1.18 -11.81 1.39
C THR A 188 0.62 -12.93 2.26
N LYS A 189 0.28 -12.66 3.52
CA LYS A 189 -0.17 -13.65 4.51
C LYS A 189 -1.58 -14.18 4.20
N THR A 190 -1.92 -15.31 4.81
CA THR A 190 -3.22 -15.99 4.59
C THR A 190 -4.41 -15.25 5.20
N ASP A 191 -4.17 -14.40 6.18
CA ASP A 191 -5.13 -13.53 6.85
C ASP A 191 -5.07 -12.07 6.34
N SER A 192 -4.43 -11.84 5.20
CA SER A 192 -4.25 -10.49 4.66
C SER A 192 -5.55 -9.90 4.11
N LEU A 193 -5.57 -8.56 4.04
CA LEU A 193 -6.67 -7.81 3.42
C LEU A 193 -6.89 -8.17 1.95
N ILE A 194 -5.84 -8.64 1.26
CA ILE A 194 -5.93 -9.07 -0.13
C ILE A 194 -6.62 -10.44 -0.24
N ARG A 195 -6.40 -11.34 0.72
CA ARG A 195 -7.07 -12.65 0.74
C ARG A 195 -8.57 -12.54 0.88
N GLU A 196 -9.04 -11.59 1.69
CA GLU A 196 -10.48 -11.38 1.81
C GLU A 196 -11.10 -10.77 0.53
N LEU A 197 -10.30 -10.15 -0.35
CA LEU A 197 -10.75 -9.49 -1.59
C LEU A 197 -10.84 -10.43 -2.81
N VAL A 198 -10.00 -11.48 -2.84
CA VAL A 198 -9.71 -12.29 -4.04
C VAL A 198 -10.59 -13.53 -4.15
#